data_AF-A0A969RHR3-F1
#
_entry.id   AF-A0A969RHR3-F1
#
_cell.length_a   1.000
_cell.length_b   1.000
_cell.length_c   1.000
_cell.angle_alpha   90.00
_cell.angle_beta   90.00
_cell.angle_gamma   90.00
#
_symmetry.space_group_name_H-M   'P 1'
#
loop_
_entity.id
_entity.type
_entity.pdbx_description
1 polymer ?
#
loop_
_entity_poly.entity_id
_entity_poly.type
_entity_poly.pdbx_seq_one_letter_code
_entity_poly.pdbx_strand_id
1 'polypeptide(L)'
;MTEPFYDSDLTEGEWQIIEPLLPAPKHLGKDREVDLREVLNAIFYRADNAVKWRAIPKHFPAWQTVYGYYRLWVRLGVWEQINDALVRQVRQAEGREEEPSLVIIDSQSVRLGQKGGMNTEWTATSLSRDANAIS
;
A
#
# COMPACT_ATOMS: atom_id res chain seq x y z
N MET A 1 1.92 -12.96 -22.68
CA MET A 1 1.28 -11.82 -21.99
C MET A 1 2.43 -11.04 -21.40
N THR A 2 2.63 -9.80 -21.83
CA THR A 2 3.73 -8.97 -21.33
C THR A 2 3.33 -8.48 -19.95
N GLU A 3 4.07 -8.86 -18.92
CA GLU A 3 3.90 -8.29 -17.58
C GLU A 3 4.07 -6.76 -17.68
N PRO A 4 3.14 -5.96 -17.13
CA PRO A 4 3.24 -4.51 -17.19
C PRO A 4 4.39 -4.03 -16.31
N PHE A 5 5.33 -3.30 -16.90
CA PHE A 5 6.43 -2.64 -16.20
C PHE A 5 6.00 -1.25 -15.73
N TYR A 6 6.32 -0.91 -14.48
CA TYR A 6 6.10 0.42 -13.91
C TYR A 6 7.43 1.14 -13.71
N ASP A 7 7.41 2.48 -13.77
CA ASP A 7 8.58 3.31 -13.45
C ASP A 7 9.05 3.12 -12.00
N SER A 8 8.17 2.60 -11.13
CA SER A 8 8.46 2.24 -9.73
C SER A 8 9.08 0.85 -9.55
N ASP A 9 9.21 0.06 -10.61
CA ASP A 9 9.75 -1.30 -10.52
C ASP A 9 11.27 -1.28 -10.35
N LEU A 10 11.76 -2.23 -9.57
CA LEU A 10 13.20 -2.36 -9.34
C LEU A 10 13.96 -2.65 -10.62
N THR A 11 14.95 -1.81 -10.89
CA THR A 11 15.98 -2.11 -11.88
C THR A 11 16.79 -3.34 -11.45
N GLU A 12 17.48 -3.96 -12.40
CA GLU A 12 18.34 -5.10 -12.10
C GLU A 12 19.48 -4.73 -11.13
N GLY A 13 20.04 -3.52 -11.24
CA GLY A 13 21.10 -3.05 -10.36
C GLY A 13 20.62 -2.85 -8.91
N GLU A 14 19.44 -2.28 -8.73
CA GLU A 14 18.82 -2.15 -7.40
C GLU A 14 18.45 -3.52 -6.81
N TRP A 15 17.93 -4.42 -7.65
CA TRP A 15 17.60 -5.78 -7.22
C TRP A 15 18.83 -6.53 -6.69
N GLN A 16 19.97 -6.44 -7.37
CA GLN A 16 21.22 -7.07 -6.94
C GLN A 16 21.74 -6.57 -5.59
N ILE A 17 21.40 -5.33 -5.21
CA ILE A 17 21.73 -4.76 -3.89
C ILE A 17 20.75 -5.27 -2.82
N ILE A 18 19.47 -5.38 -3.16
CA ILE A 18 18.41 -5.73 -2.21
C ILE A 18 18.35 -7.23 -1.92
N GLU A 19 18.44 -8.06 -2.96
CA GLU A 19 18.32 -9.52 -2.87
C GLU A 19 19.09 -10.15 -1.69
N PRO A 20 20.39 -9.83 -1.47
CA PRO A 20 21.15 -10.41 -0.35
C PRO A 20 20.70 -9.93 1.04
N LEU A 21 19.97 -8.82 1.14
CA LEU A 21 19.42 -8.31 2.41
C LEU A 21 18.13 -9.05 2.81
N LEU A 22 17.49 -9.74 1.87
CA LEU A 22 16.24 -10.43 2.13
C LEU A 22 16.45 -11.67 3.00
N PRO A 23 15.55 -11.94 3.95
CA PRO A 23 15.68 -13.09 4.81
C PRO A 23 15.54 -14.37 3.97
N ALA A 24 16.52 -15.26 4.16
CA ALA A 24 16.57 -16.57 3.53
C ALA A 24 15.21 -17.29 3.67
N PRO A 25 14.79 -18.05 2.65
CA PRO A 25 13.61 -18.89 2.76
C PRO A 25 13.79 -19.82 3.97
N LYS A 26 12.77 -19.89 4.83
CA LYS A 26 12.80 -20.81 5.97
C LYS A 26 12.83 -22.23 5.40
N HIS A 27 13.86 -23.01 5.73
CA HIS A 27 13.97 -24.42 5.35
C HIS A 27 12.91 -25.32 6.00
N LEU A 28 12.12 -24.80 6.95
CA LEU A 28 11.09 -25.52 7.67
C LEU A 28 9.71 -24.94 7.31
N GLY A 29 8.98 -25.62 6.42
CA GLY A 29 7.65 -25.23 5.96
C GLY A 29 7.45 -25.46 4.46
N LYS A 30 6.31 -25.01 3.93
CA LYS A 30 6.07 -24.95 2.48
C LYS A 30 7.06 -23.95 1.86
N ASP A 31 7.68 -24.33 0.74
CA ASP A 31 8.55 -23.44 -0.02
C ASP A 31 7.87 -22.11 -0.32
N ARG A 32 8.66 -21.05 -0.37
CA ARG A 32 8.18 -19.71 -0.71
C ARG A 32 7.77 -19.70 -2.18
N GLU A 33 6.47 -19.85 -2.45
CA GLU A 33 5.90 -19.76 -3.81
C GLU A 33 5.83 -18.33 -4.37
N VAL A 34 6.10 -17.33 -3.53
CA VAL A 34 5.93 -15.91 -3.87
C VAL A 34 7.27 -15.32 -4.30
N ASP A 35 7.29 -14.72 -5.49
CA ASP A 35 8.42 -13.91 -5.96
C ASP A 35 8.58 -12.65 -5.10
N LEU A 36 9.74 -12.52 -4.46
CA LEU A 36 10.03 -11.39 -3.57
C LEU A 36 10.28 -10.09 -4.32
N ARG A 37 10.77 -10.16 -5.55
CA ARG A 37 10.96 -8.98 -6.39
C ARG A 37 9.60 -8.36 -6.71
N GLU A 38 8.63 -9.20 -7.07
CA GLU A 38 7.25 -8.77 -7.30
C GLU A 38 6.57 -8.22 -6.04
N VAL A 39 6.90 -8.76 -4.87
CA VAL A 39 6.44 -8.19 -3.59
C VAL A 39 7.01 -6.78 -3.38
N LEU A 40 8.30 -6.58 -3.65
CA LEU A 40 8.95 -5.28 -3.52
C LEU A 40 8.42 -4.28 -4.55
N ASN A 41 8.31 -4.67 -5.82
CA ASN A 41 7.69 -3.86 -6.88
C ASN A 41 6.29 -3.41 -6.48
N ALA A 42 5.47 -4.31 -5.92
CA ALA A 42 4.14 -3.96 -5.44
C ALA A 42 4.15 -2.94 -4.27
N ILE A 43 5.14 -3.03 -3.37
CA ILE A 43 5.32 -2.06 -2.27
C ILE A 43 5.77 -0.70 -2.83
N PHE A 44 6.71 -0.67 -3.76
CA PHE A 44 7.20 0.57 -4.38
C PHE A 44 6.14 1.23 -5.23
N TYR A 45 5.43 0.49 -6.07
CA TYR A 45 4.27 0.98 -6.82
C TYR A 45 3.26 1.65 -5.89
N ARG A 46 2.94 0.99 -4.76
CA ARG A 46 2.01 1.55 -3.77
C ARG A 46 2.54 2.87 -3.20
N ALA A 47 3.82 2.92 -2.83
CA ALA A 47 4.44 4.10 -2.23
C ALA A 47 4.49 5.27 -3.21
N ASP A 48 4.91 5.02 -4.45
CA ASP A 48 5.02 6.00 -5.53
C ASP A 48 3.64 6.60 -5.90
N ASN A 49 2.62 5.75 -6.02
CA ASN A 49 1.28 6.17 -6.44
C ASN A 49 0.36 6.56 -5.27
N ALA A 50 0.86 6.53 -4.03
CA ALA A 50 0.11 6.80 -2.80
C ALA A 50 -1.24 6.04 -2.68
N VAL A 51 -1.32 4.82 -3.23
CA VAL A 51 -2.58 4.04 -3.25
C VAL A 51 -2.78 3.22 -1.96
N LYS A 52 -4.04 2.88 -1.69
CA LYS A 52 -4.39 1.94 -0.62
C LYS A 52 -3.83 0.56 -0.95
N TRP A 53 -3.45 -0.24 0.05
CA TRP A 53 -3.01 -1.63 -0.14
C TRP A 53 -3.97 -2.47 -1.01
N ARG A 54 -5.29 -2.33 -0.77
CA ARG A 54 -6.33 -3.03 -1.53
C ARG A 54 -6.50 -2.56 -2.98
N ALA A 55 -5.86 -1.45 -3.35
CA ALA A 55 -5.95 -0.83 -4.67
C ALA A 55 -4.69 -1.07 -5.51
N ILE A 56 -3.73 -1.87 -5.02
CA ILE A 56 -2.61 -2.36 -5.83
C ILE A 56 -3.18 -3.19 -7.01
N PRO A 57 -2.62 -3.07 -8.23
CA PRO A 57 -3.02 -3.85 -9.40
C PRO A 57 -3.05 -5.36 -9.12
N LYS A 58 -3.94 -6.08 -9.83
CA LYS A 58 -4.16 -7.52 -9.60
C LYS A 58 -3.09 -8.45 -10.20
N HIS A 59 -2.21 -7.92 -11.05
CA HIS A 59 -1.09 -8.69 -11.60
C HIS A 59 -0.02 -8.93 -10.52
N PHE A 60 0.16 -7.97 -9.61
CA PHE A 60 1.02 -8.11 -8.45
C PHE A 60 0.50 -9.22 -7.51
N PRO A 61 1.37 -9.76 -6.65
CA PRO A 61 0.95 -10.68 -5.60
C PRO A 61 -0.20 -10.09 -4.78
N ALA A 62 -1.09 -10.96 -4.28
CA ALA A 62 -2.26 -10.55 -3.52
C ALA A 62 -1.88 -9.56 -2.39
N TRP A 63 -2.61 -8.45 -2.26
CA TRP A 63 -2.24 -7.36 -1.35
C TRP A 63 -2.03 -7.81 0.11
N GLN A 64 -2.73 -8.87 0.56
CA GLN A 64 -2.54 -9.45 1.89
C GLN A 64 -1.15 -10.07 2.04
N THR A 65 -0.68 -10.76 1.00
CA THR A 65 0.66 -11.34 0.93
C THR A 65 1.70 -10.22 0.96
N VAL A 66 1.56 -9.23 0.07
CA VAL A 66 2.46 -8.07 -0.01
C VAL A 66 2.56 -7.35 1.35
N TYR A 67 1.41 -7.04 1.95
CA TYR A 67 1.35 -6.39 3.27
C TYR A 67 1.93 -7.27 4.38
N GLY A 68 1.74 -8.58 4.31
CA GLY A 68 2.32 -9.55 5.24
C GLY A 68 3.84 -9.54 5.21
N TYR A 69 4.44 -9.53 4.01
CA TYR A 69 5.89 -9.40 3.83
C TYR A 69 6.40 -8.06 4.30
N TYR A 70 5.77 -6.96 3.88
CA TYR A 70 6.14 -5.61 4.33
C TYR A 70 6.19 -5.53 5.86
N ARG A 71 5.13 -5.97 6.54
CA ARG A 71 5.09 -6.00 8.01
C ARG A 71 6.14 -6.90 8.64
N LEU A 72 6.44 -8.04 8.02
CA LEU A 72 7.46 -8.95 8.50
C LEU A 72 8.84 -8.30 8.41
N TRP A 73 9.16 -7.66 7.27
CA TRP A 73 10.45 -7.01 7.05
C TRP A 73 10.66 -5.79 7.93
N VAL A 74 9.63 -4.96 8.14
CA VAL A 74 9.67 -3.86 9.13
C VAL A 74 9.96 -4.42 10.53
N ARG A 75 9.30 -5.52 10.93
CA ARG A 75 9.55 -6.13 12.25
C ARG A 75 10.98 -6.66 12.39
N LEU A 76 11.56 -7.16 11.29
CA LEU A 76 12.89 -7.75 11.27
C LEU A 76 14.01 -6.73 11.04
N GLY A 77 13.70 -5.44 10.84
CA GLY A 77 14.71 -4.43 10.50
C GLY A 77 15.24 -4.53 9.07
N VAL A 78 14.63 -5.37 8.23
CA VAL A 78 15.05 -5.60 6.83
C VAL A 78 14.61 -4.43 5.95
N TRP A 79 13.45 -3.85 6.24
CA TRP A 79 12.93 -2.73 5.45
C TRP A 79 13.83 -1.49 5.56
N GLU A 80 14.35 -1.23 6.76
CA GLU A 80 15.30 -0.17 7.06
C GLU A 80 16.61 -0.38 6.29
N GLN A 81 17.15 -1.61 6.32
CA GLN A 81 18.36 -1.96 5.57
C GLN A 81 18.20 -1.77 4.06
N ILE A 82 17.05 -2.16 3.50
CA ILE A 82 16.73 -1.95 2.08
C ILE A 82 16.70 -0.46 1.75
N ASN A 83 16.04 0.34 2.58
CA ASN A 83 15.95 1.78 2.34
C ASN A 83 17.33 2.44 2.38
N ASP A 84 18.12 2.14 3.41
CA ASP A 84 19.48 2.67 3.58
C ASP A 84 20.37 2.30 2.38
N ALA A 85 20.27 1.08 1.87
CA ALA A 85 21.05 0.61 0.73
C ALA A 85 20.70 1.38 -0.56
N LEU A 86 19.41 1.55 -0.86
CA LEU A 86 18.94 2.30 -2.03
C LEU A 86 19.29 3.78 -1.95
N VAL A 87 19.11 4.38 -0.77
CA VAL A 87 19.49 5.76 -0.50
C VAL A 87 20.97 6.00 -0.76
N ARG A 88 21.85 5.12 -0.28
CA ARG A 88 23.30 5.22 -0.52
C ARG A 88 23.60 5.16 -2.01
N GLN A 89 22.93 4.29 -2.76
CA GLN A 89 23.12 4.17 -4.20
C GLN A 89 22.77 5.48 -4.94
N VAL A 90 21.62 6.08 -4.63
CA VAL A 90 21.20 7.36 -5.22
C VAL A 90 22.21 8.47 -4.88
N ARG A 91 22.68 8.51 -3.63
CA ARG A 91 23.64 9.53 -3.17
C ARG A 91 25.02 9.41 -3.77
N GLN A 92 25.51 8.18 -3.95
CA GLN A 92 26.76 7.92 -4.66
C GLN A 92 26.66 8.36 -6.12
N ALA A 93 25.52 8.12 -6.77
CA ALA A 93 25.28 8.59 -8.13
C ALA A 93 25.19 10.14 -8.22
N GLU A 94 24.73 10.81 -7.17
CA GLU A 94 24.63 12.28 -7.10
C GLU A 94 25.87 12.98 -6.51
N GLY A 95 26.86 12.24 -6.00
CA GLY A 95 28.08 12.79 -5.39
C GLY A 95 27.85 13.55 -4.07
N ARG A 96 26.86 13.15 -3.26
CA ARG A 96 26.46 13.80 -1.99
C ARG A 96 26.74 12.90 -0.77
N GLU A 97 26.89 13.50 0.43
CA GLU A 97 27.13 12.78 1.70
C GLU A 97 26.05 11.74 2.02
N GLU A 98 26.36 10.73 2.86
CA GLU A 98 25.68 9.42 2.91
C GLU A 98 24.35 9.37 3.71
N GLU A 99 24.00 10.38 4.52
CA GLU A 99 22.81 10.32 5.40
C GLU A 99 21.62 11.22 4.99
N PRO A 100 20.43 10.69 4.67
CA PRO A 100 19.19 11.44 4.74
C PRO A 100 18.57 11.23 6.12
N SER A 101 18.37 12.33 6.82
CA SER A 101 17.18 12.46 7.66
C SER A 101 15.93 12.27 6.79
N LEU A 102 14.96 11.49 7.25
CA LEU A 102 13.57 11.41 6.74
C LEU A 102 13.32 10.51 5.51
N VAL A 103 13.12 9.21 5.78
CA VAL A 103 12.14 8.40 5.03
C VAL A 103 10.75 8.77 5.57
N ILE A 104 10.19 9.87 5.10
CA ILE A 104 8.77 10.14 5.31
C ILE A 104 8.00 9.21 4.36
N ILE A 105 7.66 8.00 4.82
CA ILE A 105 6.43 7.36 4.34
C ILE A 105 5.32 8.18 4.98
N ASP A 106 4.83 9.18 4.25
CA ASP A 106 3.76 10.03 4.75
C ASP A 106 2.53 9.15 4.95
N SER A 107 2.18 8.90 6.19
CA SER A 107 0.92 8.28 6.55
C SER A 107 -0.16 9.35 6.42
N GLN A 108 -0.45 9.77 5.19
CA GLN A 108 -1.62 10.60 4.95
C GLN A 108 -2.86 9.78 5.27
N SER A 109 -3.38 10.03 6.48
CA SER A 109 -4.75 9.71 6.83
C SER A 109 -5.64 10.35 5.77
N VAL A 110 -6.29 9.51 4.95
CA VAL A 110 -7.40 9.98 4.12
C VAL A 110 -8.43 10.53 5.09
N ARG A 111 -8.62 11.85 5.10
CA ARG A 111 -9.79 12.45 5.76
C ARG A 111 -11.00 11.80 5.09
N LEU A 112 -11.69 10.91 5.80
CA LEU A 112 -13.05 10.57 5.42
C LEU A 112 -13.82 11.89 5.44
N GLY A 113 -14.17 12.39 4.26
CA GLY A 113 -15.22 13.40 4.16
C GLY A 113 -16.43 12.84 4.90
N GLN A 114 -16.84 13.53 5.97
CA GLN A 114 -18.14 13.32 6.59
C GLN A 114 -19.17 13.36 5.46
N LYS A 115 -19.80 12.22 5.19
CA LYS A 115 -21.02 12.22 4.41
C LYS A 115 -22.07 12.85 5.32
N GLY A 116 -22.24 14.17 5.16
CA GLY A 116 -23.22 14.95 5.88
C GLY A 116 -24.57 14.27 5.79
N GLY A 117 -25.10 13.89 6.95
CA GLY A 117 -26.50 13.54 7.10
C GLY A 117 -27.31 14.79 6.86
N MET A 118 -27.97 14.88 5.71
CA MET A 118 -29.07 15.81 5.49
C MET A 118 -30.12 15.03 4.70
N ASN A 119 -31.23 14.74 5.38
CA ASN A 119 -32.57 15.13 4.93
C ASN A 119 -33.49 15.03 6.14
N THR A 120 -33.60 16.16 6.82
CA THR A 120 -34.77 16.57 7.59
C THR A 120 -35.99 16.54 6.69
N GLU A 121 -36.98 15.71 7.02
CA GLU A 121 -38.33 15.92 6.51
C GLU A 121 -39.32 15.70 7.65
N TRP A 122 -39.48 16.76 8.45
CA TRP A 122 -40.70 16.98 9.23
C TRP A 122 -41.64 17.78 8.32
N THR A 123 -42.68 17.14 7.81
CA THR A 123 -43.92 17.86 7.49
C THR A 123 -45.09 17.11 8.12
N ALA A 124 -45.50 17.60 9.29
CA ALA A 124 -46.80 17.27 9.85
C ALA A 124 -47.86 18.22 9.26
N THR A 125 -49.07 17.66 9.13
CA THR A 125 -50.37 18.34 9.00
C THR A 125 -50.82 18.65 7.57
N SER A 126 -51.68 17.79 7.02
CA SER A 126 -53.14 18.02 7.06
C SER A 126 -53.86 16.97 6.22
N LEU A 127 -54.91 16.35 6.79
CA LEU A 127 -56.18 16.11 6.12
C LEU A 127 -57.15 15.49 7.14
N SER A 128 -57.89 16.37 7.80
CA SER A 128 -59.25 16.07 8.26
C SER A 128 -60.15 15.93 7.04
N ARG A 129 -60.97 14.89 6.97
CA ARG A 129 -62.37 14.99 6.56
C ARG A 129 -63.13 13.71 6.91
N ASP A 130 -64.26 13.95 7.53
CA ASP A 130 -65.22 13.03 8.11
C ASP A 130 -65.82 12.04 7.10
N ALA A 131 -66.28 10.89 7.60
CA ALA A 131 -67.66 10.45 7.41
C ALA A 131 -67.95 9.21 8.26
N ASN A 132 -68.81 9.41 9.27
CA ASN A 132 -69.60 8.37 9.91
C ASN A 132 -71.01 8.37 9.26
N ALA A 133 -71.64 7.19 9.23
CA ALA A 133 -73.07 6.88 9.07
C ALA A 133 -73.61 6.32 7.74
N ILE A 134 -74.55 5.37 7.95
CA ILE A 134 -75.58 4.74 7.09
C ILE A 134 -75.10 3.40 6.45
N SER A 135 -75.68 2.22 6.71
CA SER A 135 -76.99 1.82 7.25
C SER A 135 -76.93 0.49 8.00
#